data_AF-A0A399WN42-F1
#
_entry.id   AF-A0A399WN42-F1
#
_cell.length_a   1.000
_cell.length_b   1.000
_cell.length_c   1.000
_cell.angle_alpha   90.00
_cell.angle_beta   90.00
_cell.angle_gamma   90.00
#
_symmetry.space_group_name_H-M   'P 1'
#
loop_
_entity.id
_entity.type
_entity.pdbx_description
1 polymer ?
#
loop_
_entity_poly.entity_id
_entity_poly.type
_entity_poly.pdbx_seq_one_letter_code
_entity_poly.pdbx_strand_id
1 'polypeptide(L)'
;MPSPAATNVNYDGLSFSQIKSRIAEAKREMQSRPVTIGSSEAVGTDPIYFVKIAYLDQRTRKIEFVSLSKDAFLAKNTTSSAVSSDGSTLFFRNVRANGVNTPIVLTDQSGRAKLPLLIQYPVVRNDRFIETAYYVSTHPGIITPDVIGAGRFYVRNTIEVAREKLKHSGYFIQPKIADIAERLATVEHVDHWRFRNEPHPNIFNDIFTLYALNEGQTYRYSVSSAGAGGMVQMIPSTYRMVRARFPQANLMPDFVQGMQDHVNATKAMLLYMQMTWNDLSANETVSQAMADGIARQEDLMAAGYNSNPARLAGYIRRGGENWTNLIPRETQIYLQIYASLERSVPLAARTH
;
A
#
# COMPACT_ATOMS: atom_id res chain seq x y z
N MET A 1 8.79 8.48 27.48
CA MET A 1 9.16 7.18 26.87
C MET A 1 10.26 7.47 25.86
N PRO A 2 11.46 6.89 26.01
CA PRO A 2 12.50 7.08 25.01
C PRO A 2 12.03 6.44 23.69
N SER A 3 12.16 7.18 22.59
CA SER A 3 11.94 6.68 21.24
C SER A 3 12.67 5.34 21.06
N PRO A 4 12.09 4.35 20.37
CA PRO A 4 12.92 3.25 19.89
C PRO A 4 13.98 3.89 19.02
N ALA A 5 15.25 3.80 19.46
CA ALA A 5 16.38 4.21 18.67
C ALA A 5 16.19 3.57 17.29
N ALA A 6 16.15 4.40 16.25
CA ALA A 6 16.39 3.93 14.90
C ALA A 6 17.67 3.09 15.02
N THR A 7 17.53 1.78 14.87
CA THR A 7 18.69 0.91 14.85
C THR A 7 19.45 1.38 13.64
N ASN A 8 20.57 2.07 13.88
CA ASN A 8 21.57 2.46 12.89
C ASN A 8 22.23 1.18 12.36
N VAL A 9 21.43 0.31 11.75
CA VAL A 9 21.93 -0.76 10.91
C VAL A 9 22.35 -0.05 9.64
N ASN A 10 23.60 0.38 9.61
CA ASN A 10 24.25 0.94 8.44
C ASN A 10 24.38 -0.22 7.43
N TYR A 11 23.32 -0.48 6.66
CA TYR A 11 23.38 -1.41 5.54
C TYR A 11 24.29 -0.75 4.50
N ASP A 12 25.49 -1.31 4.27
CA ASP A 12 26.42 -0.86 3.24
C ASP A 12 25.66 -0.52 1.95
N GLY A 13 25.56 0.79 1.69
CA GLY A 13 24.51 1.42 0.89
C GLY A 13 24.43 0.90 -0.53
N LEU A 14 23.52 -0.03 -0.78
CA LEU A 14 23.12 -0.39 -2.13
C LEU A 14 22.33 0.78 -2.73
N SER A 15 22.69 1.17 -3.95
CA SER A 15 21.87 2.10 -4.73
C SER A 15 20.50 1.48 -5.04
N PHE A 16 19.51 2.30 -5.39
CA PHE A 16 18.20 1.81 -5.81
C PHE A 16 18.29 0.78 -6.96
N SER A 17 19.15 1.03 -7.95
CA SER A 17 19.37 0.11 -9.07
C SER A 17 19.99 -1.22 -8.62
N GLN A 18 20.92 -1.19 -7.66
CA GLN A 18 21.49 -2.40 -7.08
C GLN A 18 20.45 -3.19 -6.29
N ILE A 19 19.61 -2.53 -5.48
CA ILE A 19 18.51 -3.17 -4.75
C ILE A 19 17.56 -3.87 -5.74
N LYS A 20 17.10 -3.17 -6.79
CA LYS A 20 16.22 -3.74 -7.82
C LYS A 20 16.87 -4.93 -8.55
N SER A 21 18.17 -4.83 -8.87
CA SER A 21 18.92 -5.91 -9.50
C SER A 21 18.98 -7.15 -8.61
N ARG A 22 19.27 -7.00 -7.32
CA ARG A 22 19.31 -8.11 -6.35
C ARG A 22 17.93 -8.73 -6.12
N ILE A 23 16.86 -7.93 -6.09
CA ILE A 23 15.49 -8.44 -6.01
C ILE A 23 15.15 -9.25 -7.27
N ALA A 24 15.53 -8.77 -8.45
CA ALA A 24 15.29 -9.49 -9.71
C ALA A 24 16.09 -10.81 -9.78
N GLU A 25 17.33 -10.81 -9.30
CA GLU A 25 18.17 -12.00 -9.15
C GLU A 25 17.52 -13.02 -8.21
N ALA A 26 17.14 -12.59 -7.00
CA ALA A 26 16.42 -13.42 -6.03
C ALA A 26 15.13 -14.01 -6.62
N LYS A 27 14.36 -13.22 -7.37
CA LYS A 27 13.12 -13.68 -8.01
C LYS A 27 13.39 -14.77 -9.04
N ARG A 28 14.39 -14.59 -9.92
CA ARG A 28 14.77 -15.58 -10.92
C ARG A 28 15.20 -16.90 -10.27
N GLU A 29 16.00 -16.84 -9.21
CA GLU A 29 16.44 -18.03 -8.48
C GLU A 29 15.29 -18.76 -7.77
N MET A 30 14.36 -18.02 -7.16
CA MET A 30 13.17 -18.62 -6.55
C MET A 30 12.24 -19.29 -7.57
N GLN A 31 12.17 -18.75 -8.79
CA GLN A 31 11.33 -19.29 -9.87
C GLN A 31 11.99 -20.47 -10.58
N SER A 32 13.32 -20.53 -10.68
CA SER A 32 14.04 -21.63 -11.32
C SER A 32 14.16 -22.88 -10.43
N ARG A 33 14.01 -22.72 -9.11
CA ARG A 33 13.99 -23.82 -8.12
C ARG A 33 12.67 -23.81 -7.35
N PRO A 34 11.54 -24.14 -8.00
CA PRO A 34 10.25 -24.19 -7.33
C PRO A 34 10.32 -25.25 -6.22
N VAL A 35 10.25 -24.78 -4.97
CA VAL A 35 10.08 -25.66 -3.80
C VAL A 35 8.59 -25.95 -3.67
N THR A 36 8.23 -27.17 -3.29
CA THR A 36 6.86 -27.52 -2.91
C THR A 36 6.43 -26.64 -1.73
N ILE A 37 5.69 -25.59 -2.01
CA ILE A 37 5.19 -24.60 -1.03
C ILE A 37 3.93 -25.07 -0.29
N GLY A 38 3.44 -26.28 -0.60
CA GLY A 38 2.37 -26.98 0.11
C GLY A 38 2.36 -28.46 -0.21
N SER A 39 2.25 -29.33 0.81
CA SER A 39 2.01 -30.76 0.63
C SER A 39 0.50 -31.01 0.62
N SER A 40 -0.10 -31.19 -0.55
CA SER A 40 -1.50 -31.62 -0.67
C SER A 40 -1.69 -33.14 -0.56
N GLU A 41 -0.61 -33.89 -0.33
CA GLU A 41 -0.61 -35.36 -0.38
C GLU A 41 -0.38 -35.98 1.01
N ALA A 42 -1.38 -35.87 1.87
CA ALA A 42 -1.60 -36.84 2.94
C ALA A 42 -3.09 -36.78 3.31
N VAL A 43 -3.82 -37.81 2.92
CA VAL A 43 -5.21 -38.02 3.33
C VAL A 43 -5.24 -38.05 4.86
N GLY A 44 -5.77 -36.99 5.49
CA GLY A 44 -5.96 -36.90 6.94
C GLY A 44 -5.08 -35.89 7.70
N THR A 45 -4.17 -35.15 7.05
CA THR A 45 -3.41 -34.05 7.68
C THR A 45 -3.64 -32.72 6.98
N ASP A 46 -3.83 -31.65 7.75
CA ASP A 46 -3.95 -30.28 7.22
C ASP A 46 -2.73 -29.91 6.36
N PRO A 47 -2.92 -29.31 5.17
CA PRO A 47 -1.82 -28.96 4.28
C PRO A 47 -0.91 -27.92 4.94
N ILE A 48 0.37 -28.26 5.10
CA ILE A 48 1.38 -27.34 5.63
C ILE A 48 1.94 -26.51 4.47
N TYR A 49 1.86 -25.19 4.61
CA TYR A 49 2.39 -24.24 3.63
C TYR A 49 3.71 -23.63 4.11
N PHE A 50 4.64 -23.39 3.19
CA PHE A 50 5.95 -22.79 3.49
C PHE A 50 6.11 -21.41 2.87
N VAL A 51 6.74 -20.50 3.61
CA VAL A 51 7.20 -19.20 3.13
C VAL A 51 8.71 -19.31 2.92
N LYS A 52 9.20 -18.83 1.77
CA LYS A 52 10.63 -18.78 1.46
C LYS A 52 11.06 -17.33 1.36
N ILE A 53 12.14 -16.99 2.06
CA ILE A 53 12.71 -15.64 2.11
C ILE A 53 14.09 -15.70 1.46
N ALA A 54 14.30 -14.87 0.44
CA ALA A 54 15.62 -14.56 -0.08
C ALA A 54 16.20 -13.41 0.74
N TYR A 55 17.46 -13.52 1.15
CA TYR A 55 18.17 -12.46 1.83
C TYR A 55 19.59 -12.31 1.27
N LEU A 56 20.13 -11.10 1.32
CA LEU A 56 21.54 -10.85 1.01
C LEU A 56 22.36 -11.01 2.30
N ASP A 57 23.30 -11.96 2.29
CA ASP A 57 24.35 -11.99 3.31
C ASP A 57 25.39 -10.91 2.98
N GLN A 58 25.57 -9.96 3.90
CA GLN A 58 26.45 -8.82 3.68
C GLN A 58 27.93 -9.21 3.58
N ARG A 59 28.36 -10.28 4.25
CA ARG A 59 29.75 -10.73 4.29
C ARG A 59 30.13 -11.41 2.98
N THR A 60 29.28 -12.31 2.51
CA THR A 60 29.55 -13.07 1.27
C THR A 60 29.06 -12.34 0.03
N ARG A 61 28.20 -11.34 0.18
CA ARG A 61 27.46 -10.64 -0.89
C ARG A 61 26.66 -11.61 -1.77
N LYS A 62 26.31 -12.78 -1.24
CA LYS A 62 25.49 -13.80 -1.92
C LYS A 62 24.05 -13.72 -1.46
N ILE A 63 23.15 -14.07 -2.37
CA ILE A 63 21.75 -14.29 -2.07
C ILE A 63 21.64 -15.71 -1.51
N GLU A 64 21.05 -15.80 -0.33
CA GLU A 64 20.78 -17.04 0.37
C GLU A 64 19.28 -17.14 0.68
N PHE A 65 18.82 -18.35 1.02
CA PHE A 65 17.41 -18.63 1.21
C PHE A 65 17.16 -19.25 2.57
N VAL A 66 16.05 -18.87 3.19
CA VAL A 66 15.53 -19.53 4.39
C VAL A 66 14.06 -19.84 4.18
N SER A 67 13.63 -21.03 4.63
CA SER A 67 12.23 -21.46 4.55
C SER A 67 11.69 -21.71 5.95
N LEU A 68 10.45 -21.33 6.18
CA LEU A 68 9.73 -21.53 7.43
C LEU A 68 8.25 -21.82 7.14
N SER A 69 7.55 -22.47 8.07
CA SER A 69 6.10 -22.67 7.91
C SER A 69 5.38 -21.32 7.87
N LYS A 70 4.25 -21.28 7.15
CA LYS A 70 3.39 -20.10 7.07
C LYS A 70 2.91 -19.65 8.44
N ASP A 71 2.63 -20.58 9.34
CA ASP A 71 2.20 -20.29 10.70
C ASP A 71 3.33 -19.63 11.51
N ALA A 72 4.56 -20.14 11.40
CA ALA A 72 5.73 -19.51 12.02
C ALA A 72 5.97 -18.11 11.46
N PHE A 73 5.78 -17.91 10.15
CA PHE A 73 5.92 -16.60 9.52
C PHE A 73 4.89 -15.58 10.02
N LEU A 74 3.66 -16.02 10.33
CA LEU A 74 2.56 -15.17 10.79
C LEU A 74 2.45 -15.08 12.32
N ALA A 75 3.25 -15.85 13.07
CA ALA A 75 3.26 -15.84 14.52
C ALA A 75 3.62 -14.44 15.05
N LYS A 76 2.68 -13.82 15.78
CA LYS A 76 2.88 -12.49 16.36
C LYS A 76 3.74 -12.61 17.63
N ASN A 77 4.68 -11.67 17.80
CA ASN A 77 5.53 -11.56 19.00
C ASN A 77 6.36 -12.81 19.33
N THR A 78 6.59 -13.69 18.36
CA THR A 78 7.43 -14.87 18.52
C THR A 78 8.66 -14.74 17.63
N THR A 79 9.82 -15.11 18.17
CA THR A 79 11.02 -15.32 17.37
C THR A 79 11.04 -16.77 16.95
N SER A 80 11.03 -17.02 15.65
CA SER A 80 11.19 -18.36 15.09
C SER A 80 12.62 -18.55 14.59
N SER A 81 13.16 -19.76 14.70
CA SER A 81 14.43 -20.10 14.05
C SER A 81 14.17 -20.91 12.78
N ALA A 82 15.05 -20.73 11.80
CA ALA A 82 15.06 -21.54 10.58
C ALA A 82 16.50 -21.71 10.08
N VAL A 83 16.75 -22.82 9.40
CA VAL A 83 18.05 -23.11 8.80
C VAL A 83 18.03 -22.63 7.34
N SER A 84 19.01 -21.83 6.96
CA SER A 84 19.17 -21.34 5.59
C SER A 84 19.87 -22.36 4.69
N SER A 85 19.90 -22.07 3.38
CA SER A 85 20.55 -22.88 2.35
C SER A 85 22.04 -23.13 2.58
N ASP A 86 22.73 -22.21 3.25
CA ASP A 86 24.15 -22.33 3.62
C ASP A 86 24.38 -23.08 4.96
N GLY A 87 23.31 -23.59 5.58
CA GLY A 87 23.36 -24.30 6.87
C GLY A 87 23.39 -23.38 8.09
N SER A 88 23.39 -22.06 7.92
CA SER A 88 23.36 -21.14 9.06
C SER A 88 21.97 -21.11 9.72
N THR A 89 21.94 -20.93 11.05
CA THR A 89 20.68 -20.71 11.77
C THR A 89 20.36 -19.23 11.79
N LEU A 90 19.16 -18.88 11.34
CA LEU A 90 18.64 -17.52 11.37
C LEU A 90 17.47 -17.43 12.32
N PHE A 91 17.35 -16.27 12.96
CA PHE A 91 16.23 -15.88 13.79
C PHE A 91 15.36 -14.90 13.01
N PHE A 92 14.09 -15.25 12.92
CA PHE A 92 13.05 -14.51 12.24
C PHE A 92 12.15 -13.85 13.28
N ARG A 93 11.87 -12.55 13.07
CA ARG A 93 10.83 -11.85 13.81
C ARG A 93 9.94 -11.10 12.84
N ASN A 94 8.66 -11.41 12.93
CA ASN A 94 7.61 -10.63 12.29
C ASN A 94 7.40 -9.31 13.05
N VAL A 95 7.39 -8.17 12.35
CA VAL A 95 7.11 -6.86 12.96
C VAL A 95 5.61 -6.63 13.12
N ARG A 96 4.81 -7.05 12.14
CA ARG A 96 3.35 -6.99 12.09
C ARG A 96 2.82 -8.00 11.06
N ALA A 97 2.02 -8.97 11.53
CA ALA A 97 1.52 -10.04 10.68
C ALA A 97 0.36 -9.53 9.80
N ASN A 98 0.65 -9.32 8.51
CA ASN A 98 -0.28 -8.75 7.52
C ASN A 98 -0.48 -9.66 6.28
N GLY A 99 -0.04 -10.92 6.34
CA GLY A 99 -0.02 -11.81 5.18
C GLY A 99 1.01 -11.34 4.15
N VAL A 100 0.58 -10.96 2.96
CA VAL A 100 1.44 -10.29 1.96
C VAL A 100 1.77 -8.87 2.43
N ASN A 101 3.02 -8.43 2.27
CA ASN A 101 3.60 -7.20 2.84
C ASN A 101 3.86 -7.24 4.36
N THR A 102 3.99 -8.42 4.95
CA THR A 102 4.48 -8.58 6.34
C THR A 102 5.93 -8.08 6.43
N PRO A 103 6.26 -7.07 7.27
CA PRO A 103 7.62 -6.63 7.50
C PRO A 103 8.33 -7.57 8.46
N ILE A 104 9.59 -7.86 8.17
CA ILE A 104 10.35 -8.88 8.86
C ILE A 104 11.73 -8.38 9.22
N VAL A 105 12.27 -8.93 10.31
CA VAL A 105 13.67 -8.79 10.68
C VAL A 105 14.29 -10.18 10.70
N LEU A 106 15.44 -10.31 10.07
CA LEU A 106 16.20 -11.55 9.99
C LEU A 106 17.58 -11.30 10.61
N THR A 107 17.97 -12.12 11.58
CA THR A 107 19.29 -12.01 12.24
C THR A 107 19.98 -13.36 12.33
N ASP A 108 21.31 -13.39 12.29
CA ASP A 108 22.06 -14.62 12.61
C ASP A 108 22.22 -14.84 14.12
N GLN A 109 22.89 -15.94 14.50
CA GLN A 109 23.19 -16.27 15.91
C GLN A 109 24.04 -15.22 16.63
N SER A 110 24.78 -14.38 15.90
CA SER A 110 25.54 -13.27 16.47
C SER A 110 24.70 -11.99 16.62
N GLY A 111 23.40 -12.06 16.33
CA GLY A 111 22.49 -10.91 16.34
C GLY A 111 22.67 -9.97 15.15
N ARG A 112 23.44 -10.34 14.12
CA ARG A 112 23.68 -9.47 12.97
C ARG A 112 22.51 -9.54 12.01
N ALA A 113 22.01 -8.39 11.59
CA ALA A 113 20.90 -8.31 10.66
C ALA A 113 21.30 -8.79 9.26
N LYS A 114 20.42 -9.56 8.63
CA LYS A 114 20.45 -9.91 7.21
C LYS A 114 19.49 -9.00 6.46
N LEU A 115 19.75 -8.79 5.17
CA LEU A 115 18.94 -7.94 4.31
C LEU A 115 17.88 -8.78 3.57
N PRO A 116 16.60 -8.79 3.98
CA PRO A 116 15.57 -9.49 3.22
C PRO A 116 15.37 -8.83 1.86
N LEU A 117 15.37 -9.61 0.78
CA LEU A 117 15.22 -9.09 -0.58
C LEU A 117 13.83 -9.40 -1.15
N LEU A 118 13.37 -10.64 -0.98
CA LEU A 118 12.13 -11.11 -1.59
C LEU A 118 11.51 -12.22 -0.76
N ILE A 119 10.19 -12.20 -0.66
CA ILE A 119 9.39 -13.22 0.01
C ILE A 119 8.53 -13.92 -1.03
N GLN A 120 8.69 -15.24 -1.12
CA GLN A 120 7.78 -16.14 -1.81
C GLN A 120 6.73 -16.62 -0.80
N TYR A 121 5.47 -16.27 -1.02
CA TYR A 121 4.38 -16.48 -0.07
C TYR A 121 3.20 -17.21 -0.72
N PRO A 122 2.73 -18.33 -0.14
CA PRO A 122 1.56 -19.06 -0.63
C PRO A 122 0.27 -18.35 -0.21
N VAL A 123 -0.45 -17.82 -1.19
CA VAL A 123 -1.79 -17.25 -0.99
C VAL A 123 -2.78 -18.40 -0.90
N VAL A 124 -3.45 -18.50 0.25
CA VAL A 124 -4.41 -19.56 0.57
C VAL A 124 -5.72 -18.89 0.96
N ARG A 125 -6.83 -19.37 0.41
CA ARG A 125 -8.18 -18.92 0.75
C ARG A 125 -9.07 -20.14 0.95
N ASN A 126 -9.83 -20.17 2.05
CA ASN A 126 -10.68 -21.31 2.42
C ASN A 126 -9.89 -22.64 2.34
N ASP A 127 -8.69 -22.63 2.94
CA ASP A 127 -7.72 -23.75 2.98
C ASP A 127 -7.21 -24.26 1.63
N ARG A 128 -7.56 -23.58 0.54
CA ARG A 128 -7.10 -23.90 -0.81
C ARG A 128 -6.01 -22.95 -1.24
N PHE A 129 -4.91 -23.52 -1.73
CA PHE A 129 -3.89 -22.78 -2.45
C PHE A 129 -4.50 -22.09 -3.67
N ILE A 130 -4.24 -20.79 -3.81
CA ILE A 130 -4.72 -19.96 -4.92
C ILE A 130 -3.56 -19.64 -5.85
N GLU A 131 -2.50 -19.03 -5.31
CA GLU A 131 -1.34 -18.60 -6.09
C GLU A 131 -0.12 -18.36 -5.20
N THR A 132 1.03 -18.15 -5.83
CA THR A 132 2.27 -17.75 -5.17
C THR A 132 2.51 -16.26 -5.36
N ALA A 133 2.52 -15.50 -4.27
CA ALA A 133 2.92 -14.11 -4.28
C ALA A 133 4.44 -13.98 -4.12
N TYR A 134 5.03 -13.03 -4.84
CA TYR A 134 6.42 -12.61 -4.66
C TYR A 134 6.41 -11.13 -4.31
N TYR A 135 6.89 -10.77 -3.13
CA TYR A 135 6.89 -9.39 -2.67
C TYR A 135 8.10 -9.05 -1.82
N VAL A 136 8.45 -7.78 -1.80
CA VAL A 136 9.43 -7.19 -0.91
C VAL A 136 8.71 -6.64 0.31
N SER A 137 9.16 -7.03 1.49
CA SER A 137 8.70 -6.51 2.77
C SER A 137 9.48 -5.27 3.17
N THR A 138 8.85 -4.25 3.78
CA THR A 138 9.61 -3.10 4.30
C THR A 138 10.55 -3.52 5.44
N HIS A 139 11.78 -3.00 5.42
CA HIS A 139 12.73 -3.12 6.53
C HIS A 139 13.77 -1.99 6.43
N PRO A 140 14.53 -1.67 7.50
CA PRO A 140 15.39 -0.47 7.53
C PRO A 140 16.40 -0.39 6.38
N GLY A 141 17.03 -1.50 5.99
CA GLY A 141 18.04 -1.54 4.93
C GLY A 141 17.59 -1.24 3.49
N ILE A 142 16.29 -1.07 3.22
CA ILE A 142 15.78 -0.66 1.88
C ILE A 142 15.02 0.67 1.94
N ILE A 143 14.84 1.25 3.12
CA ILE A 143 14.15 2.54 3.27
C ILE A 143 15.21 3.63 3.13
N THR A 144 15.54 3.96 1.88
CA THR A 144 16.49 5.03 1.53
C THR A 144 15.76 6.18 0.83
N PRO A 145 16.33 7.41 0.83
CA PRO A 145 15.72 8.54 0.12
C PRO A 145 15.43 8.26 -1.35
N ASP A 146 16.34 7.56 -2.05
CA ASP A 146 16.17 7.20 -3.47
C ASP A 146 15.00 6.23 -3.68
N VAL A 147 14.88 5.22 -2.80
CA VAL A 147 13.78 4.24 -2.87
C VAL A 147 12.44 4.94 -2.59
N ILE A 148 12.40 5.82 -1.59
CA ILE A 148 11.20 6.61 -1.27
C ILE A 148 10.83 7.52 -2.46
N GLY A 149 11.82 8.18 -3.07
CA GLY A 149 11.63 9.01 -4.26
C GLY A 149 11.06 8.24 -5.44
N ALA A 150 11.60 7.04 -5.72
CA ALA A 150 11.09 6.16 -6.76
C ALA A 150 9.64 5.73 -6.49
N GLY A 151 9.27 5.50 -5.23
CA GLY A 151 7.90 5.18 -4.82
C GLY A 151 6.92 6.32 -5.06
N ARG A 152 7.30 7.55 -4.69
CA ARG A 152 6.51 8.75 -4.97
C ARG A 152 6.32 8.93 -6.48
N PHE A 153 7.40 8.77 -7.24
CA PHE A 153 7.36 8.84 -8.70
C PHE A 153 6.44 7.78 -9.31
N TYR A 154 6.46 6.55 -8.80
CA TYR A 154 5.57 5.48 -9.25
C TYR A 154 4.10 5.85 -9.07
N VAL A 155 3.71 6.32 -7.87
CA VAL A 155 2.32 6.75 -7.60
C VAL A 155 1.94 7.88 -8.53
N ARG A 156 2.78 8.93 -8.62
CA ARG A 156 2.57 10.09 -9.49
C ARG A 156 2.34 9.68 -10.94
N ASN A 157 3.25 8.87 -11.49
CA ASN A 157 3.19 8.42 -12.88
C ASN A 157 1.96 7.55 -13.14
N THR A 158 1.56 6.71 -12.19
CA THR A 158 0.32 5.93 -12.29
C THR A 158 -0.91 6.83 -12.42
N ILE A 159 -0.97 7.91 -11.63
CA ILE A 159 -2.01 8.94 -11.76
C ILE A 159 -1.98 9.60 -13.14
N GLU A 160 -0.82 10.02 -13.64
CA GLU A 160 -0.73 10.67 -14.96
C GLU A 160 -1.13 9.72 -16.10
N VAL A 161 -0.65 8.47 -16.09
CA VAL A 161 -1.02 7.48 -17.11
C VAL A 161 -2.53 7.24 -17.12
N ALA A 162 -3.17 7.18 -15.94
CA ALA A 162 -4.62 7.04 -15.85
C ALA A 162 -5.34 8.29 -16.38
N ARG A 163 -4.89 9.51 -16.01
CA ARG A 163 -5.45 10.77 -16.52
C ARG A 163 -5.37 10.85 -18.04
N GLU A 164 -4.21 10.55 -18.61
CA GLU A 164 -4.03 10.59 -20.06
C GLU A 164 -4.94 9.59 -20.76
N LYS A 165 -5.06 8.35 -20.26
CA LYS A 165 -6.00 7.36 -20.81
C LYS A 165 -7.46 7.83 -20.74
N LEU A 166 -7.86 8.48 -19.65
CA LEU A 166 -9.19 9.05 -19.49
C LEU A 166 -9.43 10.21 -20.47
N LYS A 167 -8.43 11.09 -20.65
CA LYS A 167 -8.47 12.20 -21.61
C LYS A 167 -8.67 11.70 -23.04
N HIS A 168 -7.94 10.67 -23.45
CA HIS A 168 -8.14 10.02 -24.76
C HIS A 168 -9.54 9.40 -24.91
N SER A 169 -10.18 9.05 -23.79
CA SER A 169 -11.56 8.54 -23.74
C SER A 169 -12.61 9.65 -23.61
N GLY A 170 -12.21 10.92 -23.71
CA GLY A 170 -13.10 12.09 -23.61
C GLY A 170 -13.42 12.56 -22.18
N TYR A 171 -12.76 12.00 -21.16
CA TYR A 171 -12.96 12.39 -19.76
C TYR A 171 -11.82 13.26 -19.25
N PHE A 172 -12.12 14.52 -18.96
CA PHE A 172 -11.16 15.45 -18.38
C PHE A 172 -11.15 15.35 -16.85
N ILE A 173 -9.95 15.26 -16.27
CA ILE A 173 -9.72 15.23 -14.83
C ILE A 173 -8.91 16.45 -14.42
N GLN A 174 -9.49 17.27 -13.53
CA GLN A 174 -8.85 18.49 -13.04
C GLN A 174 -7.52 18.18 -12.36
N PRO A 175 -6.47 19.01 -12.55
CA PRO A 175 -5.15 18.78 -11.99
C PRO A 175 -5.19 18.63 -10.46
N LYS A 176 -5.97 19.49 -9.79
CA LYS A 176 -6.16 19.44 -8.33
C LYS A 176 -6.85 18.17 -7.83
N ILE A 177 -7.77 17.60 -8.61
CA ILE A 177 -8.40 16.31 -8.28
C ILE A 177 -7.38 15.17 -8.34
N ALA A 178 -6.50 15.19 -9.34
CA ALA A 178 -5.40 14.26 -9.44
C ALA A 178 -4.38 14.43 -8.30
N ASP A 179 -4.11 15.67 -7.87
CA ASP A 179 -3.27 15.94 -6.70
C ASP A 179 -3.86 15.30 -5.45
N ILE A 180 -5.15 15.51 -5.18
CA ILE A 180 -5.82 14.89 -4.02
C ILE A 180 -5.77 13.36 -4.14
N ALA A 181 -6.05 12.80 -5.33
CA ALA A 181 -6.02 11.35 -5.56
C ALA A 181 -4.65 10.72 -5.26
N GLU A 182 -3.56 11.41 -5.61
CA GLU A 182 -2.20 10.99 -5.29
C GLU A 182 -1.95 10.88 -3.78
N ARG A 183 -2.52 11.79 -2.97
CA ARG A 183 -2.44 11.71 -1.50
C ARG A 183 -3.28 10.55 -0.99
N LEU A 184 -4.52 10.43 -1.48
CA LEU A 184 -5.44 9.38 -1.03
C LEU A 184 -4.88 7.98 -1.28
N ALA A 185 -4.20 7.74 -2.42
CA ALA A 185 -3.51 6.48 -2.69
C ALA A 185 -2.44 6.09 -1.65
N THR A 186 -1.99 7.04 -0.83
CA THR A 186 -1.13 6.79 0.34
C THR A 186 -1.96 6.68 1.63
N VAL A 187 -2.90 7.61 1.84
CA VAL A 187 -3.76 7.65 3.04
C VAL A 187 -4.51 6.32 3.24
N GLU A 188 -5.01 5.71 2.16
CA GLU A 188 -5.73 4.42 2.18
C GLU A 188 -4.94 3.26 2.82
N HIS A 189 -3.61 3.36 2.87
CA HIS A 189 -2.74 2.29 3.41
C HIS A 189 -2.08 2.65 4.74
N VAL A 190 -2.50 3.77 5.34
CA VAL A 190 -2.05 4.16 6.68
C VAL A 190 -2.88 3.42 7.72
N ASP A 191 -2.24 2.54 8.47
CA ASP A 191 -2.86 1.89 9.61
C ASP A 191 -3.11 2.90 10.76
N HIS A 192 -4.34 2.95 11.27
CA HIS A 192 -4.75 3.90 12.31
C HIS A 192 -4.02 3.70 13.64
N TRP A 193 -3.62 2.48 13.99
CA TRP A 193 -2.85 2.23 15.21
C TRP A 193 -1.43 2.75 15.03
N ARG A 194 -0.78 2.47 13.89
CA ARG A 194 0.55 3.03 13.59
C ARG A 194 0.53 4.54 13.58
N PHE A 195 -0.49 5.15 12.96
CA PHE A 195 -0.62 6.61 12.92
C PHE A 195 -0.66 7.22 14.33
N ARG A 196 -1.28 6.55 15.32
CA ARG A 196 -1.33 7.06 16.70
C ARG A 196 -0.06 6.81 17.51
N ASN A 197 0.76 5.82 17.13
CA ASN A 197 1.82 5.29 17.98
C ASN A 197 3.22 5.38 17.37
N GLU A 198 3.36 5.71 16.08
CA GLU A 198 4.62 5.79 15.37
C GLU A 198 4.84 7.19 14.77
N PRO A 199 6.09 7.62 14.57
CA PRO A 199 6.39 8.83 13.80
C PRO A 199 5.79 8.74 12.39
N HIS A 200 4.88 9.65 12.04
CA HIS A 200 4.13 9.59 10.77
C HIS A 200 5.04 9.50 9.52
N PRO A 201 6.19 10.23 9.42
CA PRO A 201 7.08 10.09 8.28
C PRO A 201 7.57 8.66 8.03
N ASN A 202 7.76 7.86 9.09
CA ASN A 202 8.19 6.46 8.94
C ASN A 202 7.11 5.60 8.27
N ILE A 203 5.84 5.89 8.57
CA ILE A 203 4.69 5.19 7.96
C ILE A 203 4.61 5.51 6.46
N PHE A 204 4.76 6.78 6.09
CA PHE A 204 4.73 7.19 4.69
C PHE A 204 5.93 6.63 3.91
N ASN A 205 7.12 6.64 4.52
CA ASN A 205 8.33 6.07 3.92
C ASN A 205 8.19 4.57 3.66
N ASP A 206 7.57 3.82 4.58
CA ASP A 206 7.23 2.41 4.37
C ASP A 206 6.32 2.23 3.14
N ILE A 207 5.25 3.02 3.03
CA ILE A 207 4.27 2.92 1.93
C ILE A 207 4.93 3.21 0.58
N PHE A 208 5.71 4.30 0.47
CA PHE A 208 6.42 4.61 -0.77
C PHE A 208 7.50 3.57 -1.10
N THR A 209 8.17 3.02 -0.11
CA THR A 209 9.13 1.91 -0.32
C THR A 209 8.45 0.70 -0.93
N LEU A 210 7.24 0.35 -0.47
CA LEU A 210 6.46 -0.73 -1.07
C LEU A 210 6.11 -0.42 -2.53
N TYR A 211 5.64 0.80 -2.84
CA TYR A 211 5.34 1.20 -4.22
C TYR A 211 6.57 1.09 -5.13
N ALA A 212 7.75 1.51 -4.65
CA ALA A 212 8.99 1.48 -5.43
C ALA A 212 9.44 0.05 -5.80
N LEU A 213 9.31 -0.89 -4.86
CA LEU A 213 9.92 -2.20 -4.97
C LEU A 213 8.95 -3.27 -5.47
N ASN A 214 7.65 -3.13 -5.17
CA ASN A 214 6.60 -4.05 -5.60
C ASN A 214 5.81 -3.52 -6.81
N GLU A 215 5.84 -2.22 -7.11
CA GLU A 215 5.18 -1.58 -8.26
C GLU A 215 3.71 -2.04 -8.39
N GLY A 216 3.29 -2.57 -9.54
CA GLY A 216 1.92 -3.03 -9.78
C GLY A 216 1.46 -4.21 -8.91
N GLN A 217 2.35 -4.80 -8.12
CA GLN A 217 2.00 -5.83 -7.12
C GLN A 217 1.72 -5.23 -5.74
N THR A 218 2.03 -3.95 -5.52
CA THR A 218 1.79 -3.26 -4.25
C THR A 218 0.30 -3.27 -3.93
N TYR A 219 -0.06 -3.73 -2.73
CA TYR A 219 -1.45 -3.83 -2.25
C TYR A 219 -2.41 -4.68 -3.10
N ARG A 220 -1.90 -5.54 -4.01
CA ARG A 220 -2.69 -6.45 -4.85
C ARG A 220 -3.67 -7.34 -4.05
N TYR A 221 -3.30 -7.66 -2.81
CA TYR A 221 -4.08 -8.52 -1.90
C TYR A 221 -4.76 -7.74 -0.77
N SER A 222 -4.61 -6.41 -0.72
CA SER A 222 -5.24 -5.59 0.31
C SER A 222 -6.73 -5.51 0.06
N VAL A 223 -7.52 -6.06 0.98
CA VAL A 223 -8.98 -6.03 0.94
C VAL A 223 -9.53 -5.64 2.31
N SER A 224 -10.36 -4.61 2.38
CA SER A 224 -11.03 -4.20 3.62
C SER A 224 -12.23 -5.11 3.95
N SER A 225 -12.79 -4.95 5.15
CA SER A 225 -14.03 -5.64 5.54
C SER A 225 -15.23 -5.32 4.63
N ALA A 226 -15.25 -4.12 4.05
CA ALA A 226 -16.26 -3.70 3.08
C ALA A 226 -15.96 -4.18 1.64
N GLY A 227 -14.88 -4.93 1.44
CA GLY A 227 -14.44 -5.41 0.13
C GLY A 227 -13.69 -4.36 -0.69
N ALA A 228 -13.27 -3.24 -0.08
CA ALA A 228 -12.43 -2.25 -0.75
C ALA A 228 -11.10 -2.87 -1.16
N GLY A 229 -10.67 -2.69 -2.41
CA GLY A 229 -9.53 -3.42 -2.96
C GLY A 229 -8.39 -2.56 -3.50
N GLY A 230 -7.17 -3.09 -3.42
CA GLY A 230 -6.02 -2.60 -4.19
C GLY A 230 -5.47 -1.23 -3.75
N MET A 231 -4.77 -0.58 -4.68
CA MET A 231 -4.08 0.72 -4.48
C MET A 231 -5.02 1.82 -3.96
N VAL A 232 -6.25 1.87 -4.44
CA VAL A 232 -7.18 2.99 -4.20
C VAL A 232 -8.29 2.66 -3.20
N GLN A 233 -8.32 1.42 -2.68
CA GLN A 233 -9.34 0.93 -1.74
C GLN A 233 -10.78 1.31 -2.15
N MET A 234 -11.12 1.16 -3.44
CA MET A 234 -12.49 1.37 -3.91
C MET A 234 -13.34 0.13 -3.64
N ILE A 235 -14.59 0.31 -3.20
CA ILE A 235 -15.54 -0.80 -2.96
C ILE A 235 -16.24 -1.25 -4.25
N PRO A 236 -16.72 -2.51 -4.33
CA PRO A 236 -17.33 -3.07 -5.54
C PRO A 236 -18.56 -2.30 -6.06
N SER A 237 -19.41 -1.79 -5.17
CA SER A 237 -20.61 -1.02 -5.55
C SER A 237 -20.24 0.28 -6.25
N THR A 238 -19.30 1.04 -5.69
CA THR A 238 -18.77 2.28 -6.29
C THR A 238 -18.12 2.00 -7.63
N TYR A 239 -17.29 0.95 -7.73
CA TYR A 239 -16.67 0.58 -9.00
C TYR A 239 -17.70 0.28 -10.10
N ARG A 240 -18.74 -0.52 -9.78
CA ARG A 240 -19.84 -0.80 -10.73
C ARG A 240 -20.57 0.47 -11.16
N MET A 241 -20.83 1.39 -10.24
CA MET A 241 -21.48 2.67 -10.55
C MET A 241 -20.62 3.51 -11.49
N VAL A 242 -19.31 3.65 -11.20
CA VAL A 242 -18.38 4.38 -12.07
C VAL A 242 -18.33 3.74 -13.46
N ARG A 243 -18.25 2.40 -13.55
CA ARG A 243 -18.27 1.69 -14.84
C ARG A 243 -19.53 1.98 -15.65
N ALA A 244 -20.70 1.98 -15.00
CA ALA A 244 -21.96 2.27 -15.66
C ALA A 244 -22.07 3.72 -16.13
N ARG A 245 -21.57 4.68 -15.33
CA ARG A 245 -21.64 6.11 -15.64
C ARG A 245 -20.61 6.56 -16.68
N PHE A 246 -19.49 5.84 -16.80
CA PHE A 246 -18.37 6.18 -17.69
C PHE A 246 -18.00 5.02 -18.62
N PRO A 247 -18.90 4.58 -19.52
CA PRO A 247 -18.68 3.39 -20.33
C PRO A 247 -17.46 3.51 -21.27
N GLN A 248 -17.14 4.73 -21.75
CA GLN A 248 -16.01 4.95 -22.66
C GLN A 248 -14.65 4.83 -21.97
N ALA A 249 -14.60 4.77 -20.63
CA ALA A 249 -13.36 4.69 -19.88
C ALA A 249 -12.72 3.28 -19.95
N ASN A 250 -13.44 2.31 -20.52
CA ASN A 250 -13.00 0.93 -20.74
C ASN A 250 -12.37 0.34 -19.47
N LEU A 251 -13.12 0.46 -18.36
CA LEU A 251 -12.77 -0.10 -17.07
C LEU A 251 -13.02 -1.62 -17.07
N MET A 252 -12.06 -2.38 -16.53
CA MET A 252 -12.11 -3.84 -16.47
C MET A 252 -13.44 -4.35 -15.88
N PRO A 253 -14.06 -5.39 -16.46
CA PRO A 253 -15.34 -5.89 -16.00
C PRO A 253 -15.26 -6.58 -14.64
N ASP A 254 -14.19 -7.35 -14.40
CA ASP A 254 -13.94 -7.99 -13.13
C ASP A 254 -13.37 -6.98 -12.12
N PHE A 255 -14.05 -6.85 -10.98
CA PHE A 255 -13.66 -5.89 -9.95
C PHE A 255 -12.29 -6.22 -9.35
N VAL A 256 -12.00 -7.51 -9.11
CA VAL A 256 -10.76 -7.92 -8.45
C VAL A 256 -9.57 -7.62 -9.35
N GLN A 257 -9.59 -8.08 -10.60
CA GLN A 257 -8.59 -7.75 -11.60
C GLN A 257 -8.48 -6.24 -11.80
N GLY A 258 -9.63 -5.54 -11.82
CA GLY A 258 -9.68 -4.10 -11.98
C GLY A 258 -9.01 -3.33 -10.85
N MET A 259 -9.14 -3.77 -9.59
CA MET A 259 -8.48 -3.13 -8.44
C MET A 259 -7.02 -3.55 -8.29
N GLN A 260 -6.64 -4.71 -8.84
CA GLN A 260 -5.26 -5.18 -8.87
C GLN A 260 -4.42 -4.48 -9.95
N ASP A 261 -5.03 -4.06 -11.06
CA ASP A 261 -4.40 -3.20 -12.05
C ASP A 261 -4.44 -1.75 -11.56
N HIS A 262 -3.28 -1.22 -11.15
CA HIS A 262 -3.18 0.13 -10.57
C HIS A 262 -3.70 1.21 -11.51
N VAL A 263 -3.39 1.15 -12.81
CA VAL A 263 -3.85 2.17 -13.77
C VAL A 263 -5.36 2.13 -13.90
N ASN A 264 -5.96 0.95 -14.00
CA ASN A 264 -7.41 0.79 -14.06
C ASN A 264 -8.11 1.23 -12.77
N ALA A 265 -7.56 0.85 -11.61
CA ALA A 265 -8.05 1.28 -10.31
C ALA A 265 -8.03 2.81 -10.17
N THR A 266 -6.92 3.43 -10.58
CA THR A 266 -6.77 4.87 -10.60
C THR A 266 -7.72 5.55 -11.58
N LYS A 267 -7.94 5.01 -12.78
CA LYS A 267 -8.97 5.55 -13.69
C LYS A 267 -10.34 5.64 -12.99
N ALA A 268 -10.73 4.58 -12.30
CA ALA A 268 -12.01 4.56 -11.59
C ALA A 268 -12.05 5.57 -10.43
N MET A 269 -10.97 5.66 -9.65
CA MET A 269 -10.81 6.66 -8.59
C MET A 269 -10.94 8.08 -9.11
N LEU A 270 -10.22 8.43 -10.18
CA LEU A 270 -10.23 9.77 -10.75
C LEU A 270 -11.61 10.15 -11.29
N LEU A 271 -12.28 9.23 -11.99
CA LEU A 271 -13.65 9.44 -12.46
C LEU A 271 -14.62 9.65 -11.29
N TYR A 272 -14.51 8.81 -10.25
CA TYR A 272 -15.33 8.96 -9.04
C TYR A 272 -15.12 10.31 -8.38
N MET A 273 -13.86 10.70 -8.17
CA MET A 273 -13.51 11.95 -7.53
C MET A 273 -13.91 13.16 -8.37
N GLN A 274 -13.73 13.14 -9.69
CA GLN A 274 -14.14 14.25 -10.54
C GLN A 274 -15.65 14.43 -10.54
N MET A 275 -16.43 13.35 -10.65
CA MET A 275 -17.89 13.40 -10.51
C MET A 275 -18.30 13.93 -9.14
N THR A 276 -17.69 13.41 -8.09
CA THR A 276 -18.00 13.83 -6.71
C THR A 276 -17.72 15.31 -6.52
N TRP A 277 -16.62 15.81 -7.06
CA TRP A 277 -16.30 17.23 -7.01
C TRP A 277 -17.30 18.08 -7.78
N ASN A 278 -17.70 17.65 -8.98
CA ASN A 278 -18.71 18.36 -9.76
C ASN A 278 -20.02 18.49 -8.95
N ASP A 279 -20.47 17.41 -8.32
CA ASP A 279 -21.69 17.41 -7.50
C ASP A 279 -21.54 18.29 -6.24
N LEU A 280 -20.38 18.23 -5.56
CA LEU A 280 -20.10 19.05 -4.37
C LEU A 280 -20.01 20.54 -4.70
N SER A 281 -19.30 20.91 -5.77
CA SER A 281 -19.12 22.31 -6.20
C SER A 281 -20.40 22.95 -6.75
N ALA A 282 -21.39 22.15 -7.14
CA ALA A 282 -22.72 22.63 -7.51
C ALA A 282 -23.63 22.84 -6.28
N ASN A 283 -23.25 22.36 -5.09
CA ASN A 283 -24.04 22.51 -3.89
C ASN A 283 -23.80 23.87 -3.23
N GLU A 284 -24.83 24.71 -3.15
CA GLU A 284 -24.74 26.06 -2.60
C GLU A 284 -24.14 26.12 -1.19
N THR A 285 -24.49 25.18 -0.30
CA THR A 285 -23.92 25.14 1.06
C THR A 285 -22.41 24.87 1.03
N VAL A 286 -21.96 23.98 0.15
CA VAL A 286 -20.54 23.65 -0.01
C VAL A 286 -19.80 24.83 -0.66
N SER A 287 -20.35 25.40 -1.72
CA SER A 287 -19.75 26.53 -2.44
C SER A 287 -19.60 27.76 -1.56
N GLN A 288 -20.63 28.09 -0.77
CA GLN A 288 -20.58 29.18 0.19
C GLN A 288 -19.53 28.90 1.29
N ALA A 289 -19.51 27.69 1.86
CA ALA A 289 -18.52 27.34 2.87
C ALA A 289 -17.06 27.40 2.35
N MET A 290 -16.83 27.14 1.08
CA MET A 290 -15.51 27.35 0.48
C MET A 290 -15.19 28.82 0.28
N ALA A 291 -16.15 29.63 -0.17
CA ALA A 291 -15.98 31.07 -0.33
C ALA A 291 -15.69 31.76 1.02
N ASP A 292 -16.33 31.31 2.09
CA ASP A 292 -16.15 31.81 3.45
C ASP A 292 -14.91 31.23 4.16
N GLY A 293 -14.17 30.32 3.52
CA GLY A 293 -12.99 29.67 4.10
C GLY A 293 -13.29 28.63 5.18
N ILE A 294 -14.56 28.26 5.38
CA ILE A 294 -15.02 27.23 6.33
C ILE A 294 -14.58 25.82 5.92
N ALA A 295 -14.51 25.56 4.61
CA ALA A 295 -14.11 24.26 4.07
C ALA A 295 -13.12 24.42 2.92
N ARG A 296 -12.14 23.51 2.84
CA ARG A 296 -11.22 23.41 1.71
C ARG A 296 -11.62 22.25 0.81
N GLN A 297 -11.37 22.39 -0.49
CA GLN A 297 -11.66 21.34 -1.47
C GLN A 297 -11.00 20.00 -1.10
N GLU A 298 -9.77 20.03 -0.60
CA GLU A 298 -8.99 18.88 -0.18
C GLU A 298 -9.70 18.12 0.95
N ASP A 299 -10.18 18.84 1.96
CA ASP A 299 -10.87 18.26 3.11
C ASP A 299 -12.23 17.67 2.70
N LEU A 300 -12.96 18.36 1.82
CA LEU A 300 -14.24 17.89 1.29
C LEU A 300 -14.06 16.63 0.44
N MET A 301 -13.07 16.61 -0.43
CA MET A 301 -12.78 15.48 -1.30
C MET A 301 -12.26 14.27 -0.51
N ALA A 302 -11.35 14.47 0.45
CA ALA A 302 -10.87 13.40 1.31
C ALA A 302 -12.00 12.83 2.18
N ALA A 303 -12.81 13.69 2.81
CA ALA A 303 -13.96 13.25 3.60
C ALA A 303 -15.03 12.55 2.75
N GLY A 304 -15.31 13.06 1.55
CA GLY A 304 -16.25 12.50 0.61
C GLY A 304 -15.79 11.19 -0.03
N TYR A 305 -14.47 10.96 -0.13
CA TYR A 305 -13.93 9.68 -0.60
C TYR A 305 -14.04 8.58 0.46
N ASN A 306 -13.67 8.88 1.70
CA ASN A 306 -13.72 7.93 2.82
C ASN A 306 -15.15 7.69 3.33
N SER A 307 -16.06 8.64 3.14
CA SER A 307 -17.44 8.57 3.63
C SER A 307 -18.46 8.82 2.52
N ASN A 308 -19.66 9.28 2.86
CA ASN A 308 -20.69 9.59 1.87
C ASN A 308 -20.68 11.09 1.54
N PRO A 309 -20.28 11.50 0.32
CA PRO A 309 -20.16 12.91 -0.05
C PRO A 309 -21.51 13.66 0.02
N ALA A 310 -22.63 12.97 -0.18
CA ALA A 310 -23.97 13.58 -0.10
C ALA A 310 -24.32 14.09 1.31
N ARG A 311 -23.60 13.64 2.36
CA ARG A 311 -23.83 14.11 3.74
C ARG A 311 -23.05 15.36 4.10
N LEU A 312 -22.02 15.74 3.32
CA LEU A 312 -21.10 16.83 3.66
C LEU A 312 -21.80 18.17 3.83
N ALA A 313 -22.69 18.55 2.91
CA ALA A 313 -23.47 19.79 3.02
C ALA A 313 -24.28 19.86 4.32
N GLY A 314 -24.82 18.72 4.77
CA GLY A 314 -25.55 18.63 6.04
C GLY A 314 -24.64 18.81 7.26
N TYR A 315 -23.41 18.28 7.23
CA TYR A 315 -22.44 18.52 8.30
C TYR A 315 -22.02 19.99 8.34
N ILE A 316 -21.74 20.59 7.19
CA ILE A 316 -21.37 22.02 7.08
C ILE A 316 -22.47 22.91 7.63
N ARG A 317 -23.72 22.71 7.20
CA ARG A 317 -24.86 23.53 7.66
C ARG A 317 -25.05 23.50 9.17
N ARG A 318 -24.79 22.36 9.81
CA ARG A 318 -24.96 22.19 11.26
C ARG A 318 -23.75 22.64 12.07
N GLY A 319 -22.55 22.46 11.53
CA GLY A 319 -21.31 22.65 12.27
C GLY A 319 -20.56 23.95 11.98
N GLY A 320 -20.86 24.63 10.86
CA GLY A 320 -20.06 25.76 10.38
C GLY A 320 -18.57 25.37 10.31
N GLU A 321 -17.70 26.18 10.91
CA GLU A 321 -16.25 25.92 11.05
C GLU A 321 -15.93 24.56 11.73
N ASN A 322 -16.85 24.06 12.57
CA ASN A 322 -16.69 22.81 13.31
C ASN A 322 -17.32 21.59 12.61
N TRP A 323 -17.67 21.69 11.31
CA TRP A 323 -18.35 20.62 10.58
C TRP A 323 -17.59 19.29 10.60
N THR A 324 -16.26 19.34 10.63
CA THR A 324 -15.41 18.15 10.72
C THR A 324 -15.59 17.38 12.02
N ASN A 325 -16.08 17.99 13.10
CA ASN A 325 -16.41 17.28 14.34
C ASN A 325 -17.68 16.42 14.21
N LEU A 326 -18.50 16.69 13.20
CA LEU A 326 -19.79 16.00 12.97
C LEU A 326 -19.68 14.83 11.99
N ILE A 327 -18.58 14.71 11.25
CA ILE A 327 -18.36 13.58 10.34
C ILE A 327 -18.01 12.31 11.13
N PRO A 328 -18.12 11.11 10.55
CA PRO A 328 -17.77 9.86 11.22
C PRO A 328 -16.35 9.88 11.80
N ARG A 329 -16.16 9.24 12.96
CA ARG A 329 -14.88 9.24 13.68
C ARG A 329 -13.71 8.72 12.84
N GLU A 330 -13.97 7.71 12.01
CA GLU A 330 -13.00 7.17 11.07
C GLU A 330 -12.55 8.23 10.06
N THR A 331 -13.50 8.95 9.47
CA THR A 331 -13.23 10.04 8.53
C THR A 331 -12.49 11.21 9.18
N GLN A 332 -12.73 11.50 10.45
CA GLN A 332 -11.93 12.50 11.19
C GLN A 332 -10.45 12.10 11.25
N ILE A 333 -10.16 10.82 11.53
CA ILE A 333 -8.78 10.30 11.55
C ILE A 333 -8.20 10.33 10.13
N TYR A 334 -8.99 9.98 9.12
CA TYR A 334 -8.61 10.05 7.72
C TYR A 334 -8.15 11.46 7.31
N LEU A 335 -8.88 12.51 7.73
CA LEU A 335 -8.48 13.90 7.49
C LEU A 335 -7.19 14.28 8.25
N GLN A 336 -6.98 13.76 9.45
CA GLN A 336 -5.72 13.97 10.19
C GLN A 336 -4.52 13.33 9.49
N ILE A 337 -4.71 12.12 8.94
CA ILE A 337 -3.69 11.42 8.15
C ILE A 337 -3.37 12.23 6.89
N TYR A 338 -4.39 12.67 6.16
CA TYR A 338 -4.24 13.52 4.98
C TYR A 338 -3.44 14.78 5.29
N ALA A 339 -3.84 15.52 6.32
CA ALA A 339 -3.15 16.75 6.73
C ALA A 339 -1.71 16.49 7.19
N SER A 340 -1.45 15.34 7.82
CA SER A 340 -0.09 14.96 8.19
C SER A 340 0.77 14.61 6.97
N LEU A 341 0.20 13.93 5.98
CA LEU A 341 0.90 13.58 4.75
C LEU A 341 1.34 14.85 4.02
N GLU A 342 0.44 15.82 3.84
CA GLU A 342 0.74 17.11 3.21
C GLU A 342 1.93 17.84 3.86
N ARG A 343 2.04 17.79 5.19
CA ARG A 343 3.16 18.40 5.92
C ARG A 343 4.46 17.62 5.79
N SER A 344 4.39 16.28 5.79
CA SER A 344 5.58 15.41 5.81
C SER A 344 6.11 15.06 4.42
N VAL A 345 5.28 15.19 3.39
CA VAL A 345 5.56 14.75 2.02
C VAL A 345 5.14 15.86 1.07
N PRO A 346 5.96 16.93 0.93
CA PRO A 346 5.67 17.99 -0.03
C PRO A 346 5.65 17.40 -1.44
N LEU A 347 4.57 17.66 -2.17
CA LEU A 347 4.37 17.24 -3.56
C LEU A 347 4.06 18.49 -4.38
N ALA A 348 4.76 18.66 -5.51
CA ALA A 348 4.51 19.77 -6.42
C ALA A 348 3.10 19.67 -7.00
N ALA A 349 2.37 20.78 -7.01
CA ALA A 349 1.05 20.86 -7.61
C ALA A 349 1.12 20.62 -9.12
N ARG A 350 0.09 19.97 -9.68
CA ARG A 350 -0.07 19.82 -11.13
C ARG A 350 -0.43 21.17 -11.75
N THR A 351 0.27 21.59 -12.80
CA THR A 351 -0.07 22.83 -13.55
C THR A 351 -1.04 22.58 -14.71
N HIS A 352 -1.17 21.33 -15.19
CA HIS A 352 -1.98 20.95 -16.36
C HIS A 352 -2.76 19.64 -16.20
#